data_AF-A0A1F3Y6A2-F1
#
_entry.id   AF-A0A1F3Y6A2-F1
#
_cell.length_a   1.000
_cell.length_b   1.000
_cell.length_c   1.000
_cell.angle_alpha   90.00
_cell.angle_beta   90.00
_cell.angle_gamma   90.00
#
_symmetry.space_group_name_H-M   'P 1'
#
loop_
_entity.id
_entity.type
_entity.pdbx_description
1 polymer ?
#
loop_
_entity_poly.entity_id
_entity_poly.type
_entity_poly.pdbx_seq_one_letter_code
_entity_poly.pdbx_strand_id
1 'polypeptide(L)' 'MGKPNRATQEKRNRERAQKERQQEKEFERAIRKESRVDRAASLERGIDPDLVGIVPGPQPRVD' A
#
# COMPACT_ATOMS: atom_id res chain seq x y z
N MET A 1 -26.65 -36.29 2.10
CA MET A 1 -25.37 -35.73 2.57
C MET A 1 -25.61 -34.93 3.85
N GLY A 2 -24.86 -35.20 4.93
CA GLY A 2 -25.04 -34.52 6.22
C GLY A 2 -24.62 -33.06 6.17
N LYS A 3 -25.35 -32.19 6.89
CA LYS A 3 -25.02 -30.76 6.99
C LYS A 3 -23.65 -30.59 7.67
N PRO A 4 -22.75 -29.75 7.13
CA PRO A 4 -21.44 -29.54 7.73
C PRO A 4 -21.59 -28.95 9.13
N ASN A 5 -20.91 -29.56 10.11
CA ASN A 5 -20.89 -29.10 11.51
C ASN A 5 -20.38 -27.64 11.59
N ARG A 6 -20.91 -26.83 12.52
CA ARG A 6 -20.55 -25.42 12.72
C ARG A 6 -19.03 -25.20 12.78
N ALA A 7 -18.30 -26.07 13.48
CA ALA A 7 -16.84 -26.03 13.55
C ALA A 7 -16.15 -26.09 12.17
N THR A 8 -16.69 -26.85 11.21
CA THR A 8 -16.15 -26.96 9.85
C THR A 8 -16.41 -25.70 9.01
N GLN A 9 -17.53 -25.03 9.25
CA GLN A 9 -17.88 -23.77 8.57
C GLN A 9 -17.02 -22.62 9.10
N GLU A 10 -16.82 -22.55 10.41
CA GLU A 10 -15.94 -21.56 11.04
C GLU A 10 -14.50 -21.68 10.55
N LYS A 11 -13.96 -22.91 10.45
CA LYS A 11 -12.63 -23.17 9.87
C LYS A 11 -12.55 -22.63 8.43
N ARG A 12 -13.56 -22.94 7.61
CA ARG A 12 -13.62 -22.48 6.22
C ARG A 12 -13.68 -20.96 6.11
N ASN A 13 -14.44 -20.29 6.98
CA ASN A 13 -14.54 -18.84 7.01
C ASN A 13 -13.19 -18.20 7.41
N ARG A 14 -12.50 -18.77 8.40
CA ARG A 14 -11.16 -18.32 8.81
C ARG A 14 -10.14 -18.47 7.68
N GLU A 15 -10.16 -19.58 6.97
CA GLU A 15 -9.28 -19.81 5.81
C GLU A 15 -9.58 -18.83 4.67
N ARG A 16 -10.84 -18.52 4.38
CA ARG A 16 -11.20 -17.48 3.39
C ARG A 16 -10.68 -16.11 3.80
N ALA A 17 -10.92 -15.70 5.04
CA ALA A 17 -10.45 -14.41 5.54
C ALA A 17 -8.92 -14.28 5.51
N GLN A 18 -8.19 -15.37 5.76
CA GLN A 18 -6.72 -15.36 5.61
C GLN A 18 -6.29 -15.19 4.16
N LYS A 19 -6.94 -15.88 3.22
CA LYS A 19 -6.66 -15.76 1.78
C LYS A 19 -6.99 -14.36 1.26
N GLU A 20 -8.14 -13.80 1.64
CA GLU A 20 -8.54 -12.44 1.26
C GLU A 20 -7.51 -11.41 1.74
N ARG A 21 -7.11 -11.46 3.02
CA ARG A 21 -6.05 -10.58 3.56
C ARG A 21 -4.71 -10.75 2.85
N GLN A 22 -4.37 -11.97 2.43
CA GLN A 22 -3.15 -12.21 1.69
C GLN A 22 -3.22 -11.57 0.30
N GLN A 23 -4.34 -11.76 -0.41
CA GLN A 23 -4.58 -11.16 -1.72
C GLN A 23 -4.55 -9.63 -1.65
N GLU A 24 -5.21 -9.02 -0.65
CA GLU A 24 -5.15 -7.57 -0.42
C GLU A 24 -3.72 -7.08 -0.20
N LYS A 25 -2.93 -7.76 0.64
CA LYS A 25 -1.53 -7.42 0.86
C LYS A 25 -0.67 -7.56 -0.39
N GLU A 26 -0.92 -8.58 -1.21
CA GLU A 26 -0.21 -8.79 -2.48
C GLU A 26 -0.55 -7.68 -3.48
N PHE A 27 -1.82 -7.29 -3.57
CA PHE A 27 -2.28 -6.17 -4.37
C PHE A 27 -1.64 -4.84 -3.92
N GLU A 28 -1.66 -4.54 -2.62
CA GLU A 28 -1.00 -3.35 -2.07
C GLU A 28 0.51 -3.34 -2.34
N ARG A 29 1.17 -4.50 -2.28
CA ARG A 29 2.60 -4.62 -2.59
C ARG A 29 2.86 -4.37 -4.07
N ALA A 30 1.99 -4.83 -4.97
CA ALA A 30 2.11 -4.55 -6.40
C ALA A 30 2.02 -3.05 -6.68
N ILE A 31 1.01 -2.37 -6.12
CA ILE A 31 0.86 -0.91 -6.21
C ILE A 31 2.10 -0.19 -5.67
N ARG A 32 2.60 -0.58 -4.48
CA ARG A 32 3.79 0.03 -3.89
C ARG A 32 5.05 -0.20 -4.73
N LYS A 33 5.13 -1.31 -5.45
CA LYS A 33 6.25 -1.59 -6.34
C LYS A 33 6.22 -0.69 -7.56
N GLU A 34 5.05 -0.52 -8.17
CA GLU A 34 4.83 0.40 -9.30
C GLU A 34 5.17 1.84 -8.90
N SER A 35 4.61 2.33 -7.78
CA SER A 35 4.89 3.69 -7.31
C SER A 35 6.37 3.92 -6.97
N ARG A 36 7.09 2.88 -6.51
CA ARG A 36 8.54 2.96 -6.28
C ARG A 36 9.32 3.10 -7.59
N VAL A 37 8.90 2.45 -8.67
CA VAL A 37 9.53 2.59 -9.99
C VAL A 37 9.35 4.02 -10.51
N ASP A 38 8.13 4.55 -10.44
CA ASP A 38 7.83 5.92 -10.88
C ASP A 38 8.61 6.96 -10.07
N ARG A 39 8.74 6.73 -8.76
CA ARG A 39 9.53 7.57 -7.86
C ARG A 39 11.02 7.50 -8.19
N ALA A 40 11.56 6.31 -8.41
CA ALA A 40 12.97 6.14 -8.80
C ALA A 40 13.27 6.85 -10.12
N ALA A 41 12.39 6.73 -11.12
CA ALA A 41 12.52 7.44 -12.39
C ALA A 41 12.45 8.98 -12.24
N SER A 42 11.75 9.49 -11.23
CA SER A 42 11.71 10.93 -10.93
C SER A 42 13.01 11.40 -10.27
N LEU A 43 13.52 10.61 -9.31
CA LEU A 43 14.79 10.87 -8.63
C LEU A 43 15.99 10.80 -9.59
N GLU A 44 16.01 9.86 -10.53
CA GLU A 44 17.04 9.78 -11.58
C GLU A 44 17.08 11.05 -12.45
N ARG A 45 15.94 11.72 -12.63
CA ARG A 45 15.83 13.02 -13.32
C ARG A 45 16.18 14.21 -12.42
N GLY A 46 16.64 13.97 -11.19
CA GLY A 46 17.00 14.99 -10.21
C GLY A 46 15.78 15.67 -9.56
N ILE A 47 14.57 15.11 -9.71
CA ILE A 47 13.34 15.64 -9.13
C ILE A 47 12.95 14.73 -7.97
N ASP A 48 13.09 15.19 -6.73
CA ASP A 48 12.52 14.49 -5.56
C ASP A 48 11.09 14.98 -5.32
N PRO A 49 10.06 14.13 -5.53
CA PRO A 49 8.67 14.52 -5.31
C PRO A 49 8.39 15.07 -3.91
N ASP A 50 9.14 14.65 -2.88
CA ASP A 50 8.95 15.13 -1.51
C ASP A 50 9.56 16.53 -1.29
N LEU A 51 10.51 16.94 -2.14
CA LEU A 51 11.18 18.25 -2.07
C LEU A 51 10.64 19.25 -3.09
N VAL A 52 9.82 18.81 -4.06
CA VAL A 52 9.20 19.71 -5.04
C VAL A 52 8.35 20.76 -4.32
N GLY A 53 8.65 22.04 -4.55
CA GLY A 53 7.93 23.17 -3.97
C GLY A 53 8.39 23.58 -2.58
N ILE A 54 9.36 22.87 -1.97
CA ILE A 54 10.01 23.34 -0.75
C ILE A 54 11.04 24.40 -1.12
N VAL A 55 10.81 25.64 -0.66
CA VAL A 55 11.78 26.72 -0.77
C VAL A 55 12.68 26.69 0.47
N PRO A 56 13.98 26.40 0.33
CA PRO A 56 14.89 26.46 1.47
C PRO A 56 15.11 27.92 1.90
N GLY A 57 15.01 28.18 3.19
CA GLY A 57 15.25 29.50 3.77
C GLY A 57 14.27 29.85 4.89
N PRO A 58 14.49 30.98 5.58
CA PRO A 58 13.52 31.48 6.55
C PRO A 58 12.20 31.81 5.85
N GLN A 59 11.07 31.46 6.48
CA GLN A 59 9.77 31.88 5.99
C GLN A 59 9.69 33.42 5.96
N PRO A 60 9.09 34.02 4.92
CA PRO A 60 8.89 35.45 4.87
C PRO A 60 8.06 35.89 6.08
N ARG A 61 8.45 37.02 6.70
CA ARG A 61 7.65 37.61 7.76
C ARG A 61 6.38 38.17 7.14
N VAL A 62 5.24 37.85 7.74
CA VAL A 62 3.96 38.47 7.40
C VAL A 62 3.93 39.78 8.19
N ASP A 63 3.99 40.91 7.49
CA ASP A 63 3.75 42.23 8.07
C ASP A 63 2.26 42.43 8.40
#